data_AF-A0A8U0R4F5-F1
#
_entry.id   AF-A0A8U0R4F5-F1
#
_cell.length_a   1.000
_cell.length_b   1.000
_cell.length_c   1.000
_cell.angle_alpha   90.00
_cell.angle_beta   90.00
_cell.angle_gamma   90.00
#
_symmetry.space_group_name_H-M   'P 1'
#
loop_
_entity.id
_entity.type
_entity.pdbx_description
1 polymer ?
#
loop_
_entity_poly.entity_id
_entity_poly.type
_entity_poly.pdbx_seq_one_letter_code
_entity_poly.pdbx_strand_id
1 'polypeptide(L)'
;MNPTQTALRTKLEKLECHFTWGLEVSRYKLLSIRDHLEDIGSDESYPWLGQKYNLWAYVHHTLGSTSMALQCLSNKAEVAFHQNNPLDTMGPWLLVHYGNLAWVHYHLDNQAESQAYVTKVAALLRDYPSPSQGELHPEAIFFT
;
A
#
# COMPACT_ATOMS: atom_id res chain seq x y z
N MET A 1 -1.38 -21.00 -13.75
CA MET A 1 -0.60 -19.75 -13.74
C MET A 1 0.71 -19.99 -14.49
N ASN A 2 1.18 -19.02 -15.27
CA ASN A 2 2.47 -19.11 -15.99
C ASN A 2 3.65 -19.07 -14.97
N PRO A 3 4.79 -19.75 -15.21
CA PRO A 3 6.01 -19.60 -14.44
C PRO A 3 6.40 -18.15 -14.08
N THR A 4 6.25 -17.20 -15.01
CA THR A 4 6.57 -15.78 -14.77
C THR A 4 5.62 -15.13 -13.76
N GLN A 5 4.32 -15.42 -13.86
CA GLN A 5 3.30 -14.95 -12.93
C GLN A 5 3.51 -15.54 -11.53
N THR A 6 3.97 -16.80 -11.46
CA THR A 6 4.31 -17.48 -10.19
C THR A 6 5.52 -16.81 -9.54
N ALA A 7 6.56 -16.52 -10.31
CA ALA A 7 7.75 -15.82 -9.81
C ALA A 7 7.43 -14.39 -9.33
N LEU A 8 6.56 -13.66 -10.04
CA LEU A 8 6.13 -12.33 -9.61
C LEU A 8 5.32 -12.39 -8.32
N ARG A 9 4.37 -13.32 -8.21
CA ARG A 9 3.58 -13.53 -6.99
C ARG A 9 4.46 -13.77 -5.77
N THR A 10 5.48 -14.61 -5.88
CA THR A 10 6.43 -14.86 -4.78
C THR A 10 7.20 -13.61 -4.36
N LYS A 11 7.44 -12.65 -5.27
CA LYS A 11 8.02 -11.35 -4.91
C LYS A 11 6.99 -10.47 -4.19
N LEU A 12 5.75 -10.45 -4.67
CA LEU A 12 4.64 -9.68 -4.10
C LEU A 12 4.32 -10.10 -2.65
N GLU A 13 4.35 -11.41 -2.38
CA GLU A 13 4.12 -11.98 -1.04
C GLU A 13 5.18 -11.58 0.00
N LYS A 14 6.33 -11.02 -0.43
CA LYS A 14 7.40 -10.54 0.46
C LYS A 14 7.37 -9.03 0.70
N LEU A 15 6.47 -8.29 0.05
CA LEU A 15 6.37 -6.85 0.23
C LEU A 15 5.67 -6.54 1.55
N GLU A 16 6.05 -5.45 2.22
CA GLU A 16 5.35 -4.95 3.41
C GLU A 16 4.21 -4.01 2.98
N CYS A 17 2.97 -4.51 2.92
CA CYS A 17 1.80 -3.73 2.52
C CYS A 17 0.48 -4.37 3.00
N HIS A 18 -0.65 -3.71 2.79
CA HIS A 18 -1.95 -4.16 3.33
C HIS A 18 -2.38 -5.55 2.82
N PHE A 19 -1.90 -5.95 1.64
CA PHE A 19 -2.18 -7.25 1.04
C PHE A 19 -1.42 -8.41 1.70
N THR A 20 -0.34 -8.14 2.41
CA THR A 20 0.54 -9.13 3.05
C THR A 20 0.46 -9.12 4.57
N TRP A 21 -0.16 -8.09 5.17
CA TRP A 21 -0.33 -7.97 6.62
C TRP A 21 -1.35 -8.93 7.24
N GLY A 22 -1.99 -9.81 6.47
CA GLY A 22 -2.91 -10.81 7.01
C GLY A 22 -4.14 -10.21 7.71
N LEU A 23 -4.64 -9.08 7.23
CA LEU A 23 -5.79 -8.39 7.81
C LEU A 23 -7.08 -9.21 7.63
N GLU A 24 -7.40 -10.06 8.61
CA GLU A 24 -8.64 -10.84 8.62
C GLU A 24 -9.81 -9.98 9.12
N VAL A 25 -10.47 -9.29 8.20
CA VAL A 25 -11.57 -8.36 8.51
C VAL A 25 -12.86 -8.82 7.84
N SER A 26 -13.94 -8.93 8.62
CA SER A 26 -15.26 -9.31 8.06
C SER A 26 -15.76 -8.27 7.06
N ARG A 27 -16.56 -8.71 6.07
CA ARG A 27 -17.14 -7.80 5.07
C ARG A 27 -17.90 -6.62 5.69
N TYR A 28 -18.66 -6.86 6.76
CA TYR A 28 -19.37 -5.80 7.49
C TYR A 28 -18.41 -4.76 8.07
N LYS A 29 -17.31 -5.21 8.69
CA LYS A 29 -16.29 -4.32 9.25
C LYS A 29 -15.56 -3.54 8.15
N LEU A 30 -15.27 -4.16 7.00
CA LEU A 30 -14.70 -3.48 5.83
C LEU A 30 -15.62 -2.37 5.30
N LEU A 31 -16.93 -2.60 5.23
CA LEU A 31 -17.90 -1.56 4.83
C LEU A 31 -17.89 -0.39 5.82
N SER A 32 -17.91 -0.69 7.13
CA SER A 32 -17.81 0.35 8.16
C SER A 32 -16.50 1.14 8.09
N ILE A 33 -15.36 0.48 7.83
CA ILE A 33 -14.08 1.16 7.63
C ILE A 33 -14.11 2.03 6.38
N ARG A 34 -14.66 1.54 5.26
CA ARG A 34 -14.79 2.31 4.02
C ARG A 34 -15.56 3.62 4.28
N ASP A 35 -16.72 3.52 4.92
CA ASP A 35 -17.60 4.66 5.16
C ASP A 35 -16.94 5.64 6.14
N HIS A 36 -16.28 5.15 7.19
CA HIS A 36 -15.52 5.98 8.11
C HIS A 36 -14.36 6.72 7.43
N LEU A 37 -13.61 6.03 6.57
CA LEU A 37 -12.54 6.66 5.78
C LEU A 37 -13.11 7.71 4.82
N GLU A 38 -14.30 7.53 4.28
CA GLU A 38 -14.96 8.57 3.47
C GLU A 38 -15.34 9.79 4.32
N ASP A 39 -15.97 9.58 5.48
CA ASP A 39 -16.44 10.63 6.40
C ASP A 39 -15.31 11.50 6.98
N ILE A 40 -14.13 10.92 7.18
CA ILE A 40 -12.93 11.66 7.61
C ILE A 40 -12.58 12.81 6.65
N GLY A 41 -13.03 12.74 5.38
CA GLY A 41 -12.84 13.82 4.41
C GLY A 41 -11.43 13.92 3.82
N SER A 42 -11.19 14.89 2.96
CA SER A 42 -9.95 15.01 2.18
C SER A 42 -9.18 16.29 2.49
N ASP A 43 -9.18 16.73 3.74
CA ASP A 43 -8.40 17.90 4.16
C ASP A 43 -6.91 17.62 3.96
N GLU A 44 -6.31 18.35 3.01
CA GLU A 44 -4.92 18.18 2.59
C GLU A 44 -3.91 18.62 3.67
N SER A 45 -4.37 19.25 4.75
CA SER A 45 -3.53 19.56 5.91
C SER A 45 -3.16 18.34 6.74
N TYR A 46 -3.81 17.18 6.54
CA TYR A 46 -3.49 15.97 7.30
C TYR A 46 -2.22 15.29 6.77
N PRO A 47 -1.18 15.14 7.62
CA PRO A 47 0.08 14.52 7.20
C PRO A 47 -0.05 13.01 6.95
N TRP A 48 -1.13 12.38 7.42
CA TRP A 48 -1.41 10.95 7.28
C TRP A 48 -2.36 10.61 6.11
N LEU A 49 -2.63 11.59 5.24
CA LEU A 49 -3.60 11.46 4.17
C LEU A 49 -3.21 10.38 3.13
N GLY A 50 -1.91 10.21 2.86
CA GLY A 50 -1.42 9.15 1.96
C GLY A 50 -1.69 7.75 2.51
N GLN A 51 -1.47 7.55 3.81
CA GLN A 51 -1.72 6.31 4.54
C GLN A 51 -3.21 5.97 4.56
N LYS A 52 -4.05 6.97 4.80
CA LYS A 52 -5.51 6.85 4.70
C LYS A 52 -5.91 6.30 3.33
N TYR A 53 -5.40 6.88 2.25
CA TYR A 53 -5.73 6.44 0.91
C TYR A 53 -5.16 5.06 0.54
N ASN A 54 -4.00 4.68 1.08
CA ASN A 54 -3.49 3.32 0.97
C ASN A 54 -4.43 2.29 1.61
N LEU A 55 -4.93 2.56 2.82
CA LEU A 55 -5.88 1.68 3.51
C LEU A 55 -7.22 1.64 2.75
N TRP A 56 -7.71 2.79 2.31
CA TRP A 56 -8.99 2.87 1.61
C TRP A 56 -8.95 2.09 0.30
N ALA A 57 -7.83 2.16 -0.44
CA ALA A 57 -7.62 1.36 -1.64
C ALA A 57 -7.69 -0.15 -1.35
N TYR A 58 -7.01 -0.61 -0.29
CA TYR A 58 -7.08 -2.01 0.13
C TYR A 58 -8.52 -2.42 0.46
N VAL A 59 -9.26 -1.62 1.22
CA VAL A 59 -10.65 -1.89 1.57
C VAL A 59 -11.53 -1.98 0.31
N HIS A 60 -11.39 -1.04 -0.63
CA HIS A 60 -12.12 -1.08 -1.90
C HIS A 60 -11.80 -2.34 -2.71
N HIS A 61 -10.52 -2.74 -2.80
CA HIS A 61 -10.12 -3.96 -3.49
C HIS A 61 -10.75 -5.19 -2.83
N THR A 62 -10.63 -5.34 -1.51
CA THR A 62 -11.18 -6.49 -0.76
C THR A 62 -12.70 -6.57 -0.85
N LEU A 63 -13.38 -5.43 -1.00
CA LEU A 63 -14.83 -5.38 -1.26
C LEU A 63 -15.22 -5.67 -2.71
N GLY A 64 -14.26 -5.88 -3.61
CA GLY A 64 -14.45 -6.27 -5.01
C GLY A 64 -14.30 -5.13 -6.03
N SER A 65 -13.77 -3.98 -5.63
CA SER A 65 -13.63 -2.79 -6.49
C SER A 65 -12.16 -2.42 -6.73
N THR A 66 -11.48 -3.21 -7.54
CA THR A 66 -10.06 -3.01 -7.87
C THR A 66 -9.81 -1.71 -8.67
N SER A 67 -10.76 -1.25 -9.48
CA SER A 67 -10.65 0.03 -10.21
C SER A 67 -10.64 1.23 -9.26
N MET A 68 -11.52 1.22 -8.24
CA MET A 68 -11.53 2.25 -7.19
C MET A 68 -10.25 2.19 -6.35
N ALA A 69 -9.75 0.98 -6.06
CA ALA A 69 -8.47 0.82 -5.39
C ALA A 69 -7.33 1.49 -6.17
N LEU A 70 -7.25 1.25 -7.49
CA LEU A 70 -6.24 1.88 -8.33
C LEU A 70 -6.38 3.41 -8.35
N GLN A 71 -7.61 3.93 -8.50
CA GLN A 71 -7.85 5.37 -8.48
C GLN A 71 -7.41 6.01 -7.15
N CYS A 72 -7.71 5.36 -6.02
CA CYS A 72 -7.28 5.84 -4.71
C CYS A 72 -5.76 5.92 -4.61
N LEU A 73 -5.04 4.91 -5.09
CA LEU A 73 -3.59 4.87 -5.04
C LEU A 73 -2.97 5.91 -5.99
N SER A 74 -3.27 5.85 -7.28
CA SER A 74 -2.61 6.67 -8.30
C SER A 74 -3.00 8.15 -8.26
N ASN A 75 -4.20 8.50 -7.79
CA ASN A 75 -4.64 9.90 -7.83
C ASN A 75 -4.62 10.55 -6.45
N LYS A 76 -5.05 9.84 -5.40
CA LYS A 76 -5.22 10.44 -4.07
C LYS A 76 -4.00 10.24 -3.20
N ALA A 77 -3.52 8.99 -3.07
CA ALA A 77 -2.36 8.68 -2.25
C ALA A 77 -1.08 9.32 -2.82
N GLU A 78 -0.83 9.19 -4.12
CA GLU A 78 0.37 9.76 -4.76
C GLU A 78 0.45 11.28 -4.57
N VAL A 79 -0.65 12.02 -4.77
CA VAL A 79 -0.72 13.46 -4.51
C VAL A 79 -0.42 13.78 -3.04
N ALA A 80 -1.05 13.05 -2.11
CA ALA A 80 -0.85 13.27 -0.68
C ALA A 80 0.61 12.99 -0.24
N PHE A 81 1.27 12.00 -0.84
CA PHE A 81 2.69 11.71 -0.59
C PHE A 81 3.61 12.75 -1.22
N HIS A 82 3.25 13.37 -2.34
CA HIS A 82 4.04 14.44 -2.96
C HIS A 82 3.90 15.79 -2.25
N GLN A 83 2.73 16.08 -1.68
CA GLN A 83 2.47 17.34 -0.96
C GLN A 83 3.10 17.37 0.44
N ASN A 84 3.21 16.21 1.11
CA ASN A 84 3.80 16.10 2.44
C ASN A 84 5.33 15.87 2.33
N ASN A 85 6.12 16.85 2.77
CA ASN A 85 7.48 17.06 2.24
C ASN A 85 8.62 16.88 3.27
N PRO A 86 8.63 15.78 4.06
CA PRO A 86 9.93 15.14 4.28
C PRO A 86 9.90 13.63 3.98
N LEU A 87 10.68 13.26 2.95
CA LEU A 87 10.93 11.90 2.49
C LEU A 87 11.39 10.95 3.62
N ASP A 88 12.12 11.47 4.61
CA ASP A 88 12.67 10.71 5.73
C ASP A 88 11.58 10.15 6.68
N THR A 89 10.45 10.85 6.82
CA THR A 89 9.29 10.37 7.59
C THR A 89 8.31 9.54 6.75
N MET A 90 8.38 9.66 5.42
CA MET A 90 7.44 9.01 4.50
C MET A 90 7.99 7.74 3.84
N GLY A 91 9.29 7.47 3.94
CA GLY A 91 9.93 6.29 3.32
C GLY A 91 9.20 4.97 3.57
N PRO A 92 8.90 4.59 4.83
CA PRO A 92 8.13 3.38 5.14
C PRO A 92 6.72 3.39 4.51
N TRP A 93 6.07 4.55 4.47
CA TRP A 93 4.72 4.68 3.92
C TRP A 93 4.69 4.66 2.39
N LEU A 94 5.76 5.11 1.73
CA LEU A 94 5.97 4.95 0.29
C LEU A 94 6.24 3.49 -0.08
N LEU A 95 6.94 2.71 0.77
CA LEU A 95 7.08 1.26 0.58
C LEU A 95 5.71 0.58 0.57
N VAL A 96 4.87 0.89 1.57
CA VAL A 96 3.49 0.38 1.64
C VAL A 96 2.67 0.81 0.42
N HIS A 97 2.81 2.07 0.00
CA HIS A 97 2.11 2.62 -1.16
C HIS A 97 2.45 1.87 -2.46
N TYR A 98 3.74 1.73 -2.78
CA TYR A 98 4.17 1.01 -3.98
C TYR A 98 3.92 -0.50 -3.89
N GLY A 99 3.95 -1.09 -2.69
CA GLY A 99 3.54 -2.47 -2.48
C GLY A 99 2.06 -2.70 -2.80
N ASN A 100 1.18 -1.80 -2.34
CA ASN A 100 -0.25 -1.82 -2.67
C ASN A 100 -0.48 -1.66 -4.18
N LEU A 101 0.22 -0.74 -4.85
CA LEU A 101 0.13 -0.57 -6.31
C LEU A 101 0.57 -1.84 -7.04
N ALA A 102 1.66 -2.48 -6.61
CA ALA A 102 2.15 -3.71 -7.21
C ALA A 102 1.10 -4.84 -7.16
N TRP A 103 0.42 -5.00 -6.02
CA TRP A 103 -0.66 -5.97 -5.83
C TRP A 103 -1.90 -5.63 -6.66
N VAL A 104 -2.35 -4.37 -6.67
CA VAL A 104 -3.52 -3.95 -7.46
C VAL A 104 -3.28 -4.20 -8.95
N HIS A 105 -2.11 -3.84 -9.49
CA HIS A 105 -1.77 -4.13 -10.88
C HIS A 105 -1.67 -5.63 -11.18
N TYR A 106 -1.18 -6.44 -10.24
CA TYR A 106 -1.18 -7.90 -10.37
C TYR A 106 -2.60 -8.45 -10.49
N HIS A 107 -3.54 -7.98 -9.66
CA HIS A 107 -4.96 -8.38 -9.72
C HIS A 107 -5.70 -7.89 -10.97
N LEU A 108 -5.16 -6.88 -11.66
CA LEU A 108 -5.65 -6.40 -12.96
C LEU A 108 -4.97 -7.10 -14.16
N ASP A 109 -4.21 -8.18 -13.91
CA ASP A 109 -3.39 -8.90 -14.89
C ASP A 109 -2.34 -8.02 -15.60
N ASN A 110 -2.03 -6.84 -15.06
CA ASN A 110 -0.99 -5.96 -15.57
C ASN A 110 0.37 -6.30 -14.94
N GLN A 111 0.96 -7.38 -15.43
CA GLN A 111 2.24 -7.92 -14.95
C GLN A 111 3.40 -6.92 -15.10
N ALA A 112 3.39 -6.11 -16.16
CA ALA A 112 4.44 -5.13 -16.44
C ALA A 112 4.49 -4.02 -15.37
N GLU A 113 3.35 -3.39 -15.09
CA GLU A 113 3.24 -2.38 -14.03
C GLU A 113 3.51 -2.98 -12.65
N SER A 114 2.96 -4.16 -12.36
CA SER A 114 3.21 -4.84 -11.09
C SER A 114 4.70 -5.06 -10.86
N GLN A 115 5.43 -5.54 -11.88
CA GLN A 115 6.88 -5.72 -11.80
C GLN A 115 7.64 -4.38 -11.70
N ALA A 116 7.15 -3.31 -12.32
CA ALA A 116 7.74 -1.98 -12.19
C ALA A 116 7.66 -1.47 -10.74
N TYR A 117 6.52 -1.63 -10.07
CA TYR A 117 6.36 -1.24 -8.66
C TYR A 117 7.18 -2.11 -7.71
N VAL A 118 7.31 -3.42 -7.96
CA VAL A 118 8.25 -4.28 -7.22
C VAL A 118 9.69 -3.73 -7.32
N THR A 119 10.10 -3.27 -8.50
CA THR A 119 11.43 -2.66 -8.69
C THR A 119 11.55 -1.33 -7.94
N LYS A 120 10.50 -0.50 -7.92
CA LYS A 120 10.47 0.75 -7.12
C LYS A 120 10.63 0.49 -5.62
N VAL A 121 9.91 -0.50 -5.08
CA VAL A 121 10.04 -0.92 -3.67
C VAL A 121 11.47 -1.36 -3.37
N ALA A 122 12.06 -2.18 -4.23
CA ALA A 122 13.45 -2.63 -4.06
C ALA A 122 14.46 -1.47 -4.11
N ALA A 123 14.23 -0.46 -4.95
CA ALA A 123 15.07 0.73 -5.00
C ALA A 123 14.97 1.55 -3.70
N LEU A 124 13.75 1.79 -3.20
CA LEU A 124 13.55 2.49 -1.94
C LEU A 124 14.19 1.78 -0.75
N LEU A 125 14.10 0.46 -0.66
CA LEU A 125 14.75 -0.32 0.41
C LEU A 125 16.27 -0.21 0.39
N ARG A 126 16.87 -0.01 -0.78
CA ARG A 126 18.32 0.20 -0.92
C ARG A 126 18.70 1.63 -0.55
N ASP A 127 17.87 2.59 -0.91
CA ASP A 127 18.14 4.02 -0.67
C ASP A 127 17.84 4.38 0.79
N TYR A 128 16.94 3.65 1.46
CA TYR A 128 16.60 3.74 2.88
C TYR A 128 16.74 2.37 3.57
N PRO A 129 17.98 1.87 3.74
CA PRO A 129 18.18 0.63 4.45
C PRO A 129 17.68 0.81 5.89
N SER A 130 16.68 0.00 6.28
CA SER A 130 16.19 -0.03 7.66
C SER A 130 17.38 -0.13 8.63
N PRO A 131 17.43 0.66 9.72
CA PRO A 131 18.51 0.57 10.67
C PRO A 131 18.43 -0.80 11.36
N SER A 132 19.24 -1.73 10.86
CA SER A 132 19.45 -3.11 11.32
C SER A 132 18.27 -4.08 11.18
N GLN A 133 18.55 -5.24 10.57
CA GLN A 133 17.70 -6.42 10.66
C GLN A 133 17.63 -6.87 12.13
N GLY A 134 16.61 -6.44 12.86
CA GLY A 134 16.44 -6.86 14.26
C GLY A 134 15.52 -5.98 15.08
N GLU A 135 15.36 -4.70 14.73
CA GLU A 135 14.40 -3.83 15.41
C GLU A 135 13.20 -3.60 14.49
N LEU A 136 12.06 -4.17 14.86
CA LEU A 136 10.77 -3.81 14.30
C LEU A 136 10.65 -2.28 14.35
N HIS A 137 10.23 -1.66 13.24
CA HIS A 137 9.91 -0.24 13.23
C HIS A 137 8.95 0.08 14.39
N PRO A 138 9.06 1.24 15.05
CA PRO A 138 8.22 1.60 16.20
C PRO A 138 6.72 1.45 15.93
N GLU A 139 6.31 1.49 14.66
CA GLU A 139 4.91 1.37 14.26
C GLU A 139 4.41 -0.06 14.07
N ALA A 140 5.29 -1.03 13.87
CA ALA A 140 4.93 -2.46 13.91
C ALA A 140 4.60 -2.92 15.34
N ILE A 141 5.07 -2.18 16.35
CA ILE A 141 4.76 -2.40 17.76
C ILE A 141 3.30 -2.00 18.08
N PHE A 142 2.67 -1.12 17.29
CA PHE A 142 1.27 -0.74 17.54
C PHE A 142 0.23 -1.81 17.15
N PHE A 143 0.65 -2.87 16.46
CA PHE A 143 -0.25 -3.94 16.01
C PHE A 143 0.13 -5.35 16.51
N THR A 144 1.03 -5.44 17.49
CA THR A 144 1.34 -6.67 18.25
C THR A 144 1.05 -6.47 19.73
#